data_AF-A0A1Y3B061-F1
#
_entry.id   AF-A0A1Y3B061-F1
#
_cell.length_a   1.000
_cell.length_b   1.000
_cell.length_c   1.000
_cell.angle_alpha   90.00
_cell.angle_beta   90.00
_cell.angle_gamma   90.00
#
_symmetry.space_group_name_H-M   'P 1'
#
loop_
_entity.id
_entity.type
_entity.pdbx_description
1 polymer ?
#
loop_
_entity_poly.entity_id
_entity_poly.type
_entity_poly.pdbx_seq_one_letter_code
_entity_poly.pdbx_strand_id
1 'polypeptide(L)'
;QPGCWQDKFNKPIEELTNGDGFLTSLFQLPRYLLFCSHYRSHEWFFESLWNQQCQFVGVLCPNYQMFLNGECGCEDLLIDGHGETTCALMGYDAEYAVLRQGLTKFSPQGKWYLKTSDFYTQTGHHCQYQYQLIVKLGQFIPNNNIGNVSIAIVTDDNRIIMNEKVYPKYYPQLRPNYRL
;
A
#
# COMPACT_ATOMS: atom_id res chain seq x y z
N GLN A 1 -10.59 -5.74 5.56
CA GLN A 1 -9.16 -5.84 5.23
C GLN A 1 -8.98 -6.92 4.17
N PRO A 2 -8.00 -6.77 3.25
CA PRO A 2 -7.77 -7.75 2.20
C PRO A 2 -7.70 -9.19 2.74
N GLY A 3 -8.45 -10.09 2.10
CA GLY A 3 -8.49 -11.51 2.45
C GLY A 3 -9.44 -11.87 3.60
N CYS A 4 -10.17 -10.90 4.16
CA CYS A 4 -11.23 -11.15 5.14
C CYS A 4 -12.60 -11.39 4.47
N TRP A 5 -13.53 -12.00 5.21
CA TRP A 5 -14.76 -12.63 4.69
C TRP A 5 -15.68 -11.76 3.81
N GLN A 6 -15.69 -10.44 3.98
CA GLN A 6 -16.45 -9.52 3.09
C GLN A 6 -15.99 -9.60 1.62
N ASP A 7 -14.79 -10.10 1.35
CA ASP A 7 -14.24 -10.31 -0.01
C ASP A 7 -14.53 -11.73 -0.58
N LYS A 8 -15.09 -12.66 0.22
CA LYS A 8 -15.19 -14.11 -0.13
C LYS A 8 -16.62 -14.67 -0.22
N PHE A 9 -17.66 -13.84 -0.22
CA PHE A 9 -19.06 -14.29 -0.26
C PHE A 9 -19.45 -15.17 -1.47
N ASN A 10 -18.60 -15.26 -2.50
CA ASN A 10 -18.83 -16.07 -3.69
C ASN A 10 -18.03 -17.40 -3.73
N LYS A 11 -17.31 -17.77 -2.65
CA LYS A 11 -16.47 -18.98 -2.66
C LYS A 11 -17.09 -20.15 -1.87
N PRO A 12 -17.05 -21.39 -2.39
CA PRO A 12 -17.67 -22.57 -1.78
C PRO A 12 -16.98 -22.98 -0.48
N ILE A 13 -17.78 -23.60 0.41
CA ILE A 13 -17.43 -23.98 1.79
C ILE A 13 -16.22 -24.94 1.87
N GLU A 14 -15.89 -25.65 0.79
CA GLU A 14 -14.73 -26.56 0.73
C GLU A 14 -13.36 -25.86 0.86
N GLU A 15 -13.25 -24.56 0.55
CA GLU A 15 -12.00 -23.81 0.71
C GLU A 15 -11.71 -23.39 2.17
N LEU A 16 -12.66 -23.61 3.11
CA LEU A 16 -12.57 -23.21 4.52
C LEU A 16 -11.98 -24.29 5.44
N THR A 17 -11.85 -25.53 4.97
CA THR A 17 -11.46 -26.69 5.79
C THR A 17 -10.06 -27.22 5.49
N ASN A 18 -9.14 -26.38 4.99
CA ASN A 18 -7.76 -26.74 4.66
C ASN A 18 -6.98 -27.35 5.86
N GLY A 19 -7.17 -28.64 6.12
CA GLY A 19 -6.28 -29.51 6.88
C GLY A 19 -6.46 -29.56 8.40
N ASP A 20 -7.16 -28.62 9.03
CA ASP A 20 -7.34 -28.62 10.49
C ASP A 20 -8.59 -29.40 10.93
N GLY A 21 -8.46 -30.14 12.04
CA GLY A 21 -9.50 -31.04 12.54
C GLY A 21 -10.88 -30.39 12.68
N PHE A 22 -11.94 -31.16 12.42
CA PHE A 22 -13.34 -30.71 12.36
C PHE A 22 -13.78 -29.86 13.58
N LEU A 23 -13.37 -30.23 14.79
CA LEU A 23 -13.74 -29.52 16.02
C LEU A 23 -13.02 -28.18 16.16
N THR A 24 -11.73 -28.12 15.83
CA THR A 24 -10.94 -26.87 15.78
C THR A 24 -11.48 -25.91 14.74
N SER A 25 -11.86 -26.41 13.56
CA SER A 25 -12.46 -25.62 12.49
C SER A 25 -13.80 -25.02 12.94
N LEU A 26 -14.69 -25.79 13.59
CA LEU A 26 -16.00 -25.32 14.05
C LEU A 26 -15.95 -24.17 15.07
N PHE A 27 -14.98 -24.20 16.01
CA PHE A 27 -14.87 -23.17 17.06
C PHE A 27 -14.04 -21.95 16.63
N GLN A 28 -13.10 -22.11 15.69
CA GLN A 28 -12.27 -21.02 15.17
C GLN A 28 -12.96 -20.25 14.03
N LEU A 29 -13.86 -20.90 13.28
CA LEU A 29 -14.56 -20.29 12.14
C LEU A 29 -15.26 -18.98 12.49
N PRO A 30 -16.11 -18.87 13.54
CA PRO A 30 -16.83 -17.64 13.83
C PRO A 30 -15.87 -16.49 14.20
N ARG A 31 -14.79 -16.83 14.89
CA ARG A 31 -13.77 -15.88 15.35
C ARG A 31 -12.97 -15.33 14.18
N TYR A 32 -12.52 -16.20 13.27
CA TYR A 32 -11.82 -15.79 12.07
C TYR A 32 -12.76 -15.04 11.09
N LEU A 33 -14.00 -15.50 10.92
CA LEU A 33 -14.95 -14.93 9.95
C LEU A 33 -15.50 -13.55 10.35
N LEU A 34 -15.75 -13.31 11.64
CA LEU A 34 -16.30 -12.03 12.12
C LEU A 34 -15.22 -11.06 12.62
N PHE A 35 -14.06 -11.55 13.04
CA PHE A 35 -12.99 -10.72 13.62
C PHE A 35 -11.71 -10.65 12.79
N CYS A 36 -11.63 -11.25 11.59
CA CYS A 36 -10.44 -11.17 10.72
C CYS A 36 -9.98 -9.72 10.53
N SER A 37 -10.89 -8.80 10.19
CA SER A 37 -10.53 -7.40 9.97
C SER A 37 -10.02 -6.70 11.24
N HIS A 38 -10.48 -7.14 12.41
CA HIS A 38 -10.03 -6.61 13.71
C HIS A 38 -8.64 -7.17 14.05
N TYR A 39 -8.43 -8.46 13.84
CA TYR A 39 -7.19 -9.17 14.14
C TYR A 39 -6.00 -8.71 13.28
N ARG A 40 -6.25 -8.29 12.03
CA ARG A 40 -5.24 -7.77 11.09
C ARG A 40 -4.35 -6.68 11.66
N SER A 41 -4.88 -5.84 12.55
CA SER A 41 -4.09 -4.79 13.19
C SER A 41 -2.91 -5.35 14.01
N HIS A 42 -3.12 -6.46 14.73
CA HIS A 42 -2.07 -7.13 15.48
C HIS A 42 -1.09 -7.85 14.56
N GLU A 43 -1.58 -8.51 13.51
CA GLU A 43 -0.73 -9.21 12.54
C GLU A 43 0.27 -8.25 11.87
N TRP A 44 -0.21 -7.08 11.43
CA TRP A 44 0.66 -6.07 10.82
C TRP A 44 1.65 -5.47 11.83
N PHE A 45 1.21 -5.24 13.06
CA PHE A 45 2.12 -4.78 14.11
C PHE A 45 3.21 -5.81 14.39
N PHE A 46 2.85 -7.10 14.51
CA PHE A 46 3.84 -8.15 14.72
C PHE A 46 4.79 -8.28 13.53
N GLU A 47 4.28 -8.21 12.30
CA GLU A 47 5.12 -8.21 11.10
C GLU A 47 6.12 -7.06 11.09
N SER A 48 5.72 -5.86 11.50
CA SER A 48 6.61 -4.70 11.57
C SER A 48 7.80 -4.87 12.53
N LEU A 49 7.71 -5.78 13.52
CA LEU A 49 8.82 -6.05 14.45
C LEU A 49 9.98 -6.78 13.77
N TRP A 50 9.69 -7.74 12.89
CA TRP A 50 10.69 -8.66 12.36
C TRP A 50 10.99 -8.47 10.87
N ASN A 51 10.06 -7.89 10.10
CA ASN A 51 10.22 -7.69 8.66
C ASN A 51 10.85 -6.33 8.33
N GLN A 52 12.15 -6.20 8.57
CA GLN A 52 12.89 -4.97 8.30
C GLN A 52 13.12 -4.71 6.79
N GLN A 53 12.95 -5.72 5.94
CA GLN A 53 13.12 -5.58 4.49
C GLN A 53 11.89 -4.96 3.83
N CYS A 54 10.69 -5.26 4.33
CA CYS A 54 9.43 -4.80 3.76
C CYS A 54 8.60 -4.11 4.83
N GLN A 55 8.70 -2.78 4.85
CA GLN A 55 8.11 -1.92 5.85
C GLN A 55 6.71 -1.44 5.44
N PHE A 56 5.82 -1.24 6.41
CA PHE A 56 4.50 -0.66 6.16
C PHE A 56 4.59 0.86 6.07
N VAL A 57 4.72 1.38 4.85
CA VAL A 57 4.84 2.82 4.60
C VAL A 57 3.46 3.41 4.27
N GLY A 58 2.95 4.26 5.15
CA GLY A 58 1.75 5.07 4.96
C GLY A 58 2.05 6.38 4.25
N VAL A 59 1.15 6.81 3.36
CA VAL A 59 1.20 8.09 2.64
C VAL A 59 0.12 9.02 3.19
N LEU A 60 0.53 10.23 3.60
CA LEU A 60 -0.38 11.27 4.07
C LEU A 60 -1.35 11.64 2.95
N CYS A 61 -2.64 11.56 3.23
CA CYS A 61 -3.67 11.94 2.27
C CYS A 61 -4.93 12.45 2.98
N PRO A 62 -5.76 13.31 2.37
CA PRO A 62 -6.99 13.78 3.01
C PRO A 62 -8.01 12.67 3.25
N ASN A 63 -8.10 11.70 2.34
CA ASN A 63 -8.98 10.55 2.43
C ASN A 63 -8.45 9.36 1.62
N TYR A 64 -9.00 8.17 1.89
CA TYR A 64 -8.58 6.92 1.26
C TYR A 64 -8.85 6.89 -0.25
N GLN A 65 -9.91 7.54 -0.73
CA GLN A 65 -10.24 7.54 -2.16
C GLN A 65 -9.20 8.31 -2.99
N MET A 66 -8.75 9.46 -2.49
CA MET A 66 -7.68 10.24 -3.12
C MET A 66 -6.37 9.45 -3.15
N PHE A 67 -6.07 8.71 -2.08
CA PHE A 67 -4.93 7.79 -2.03
C PHE A 67 -5.05 6.68 -3.10
N LEU A 68 -6.21 6.02 -3.20
CA LEU A 68 -6.45 5.01 -4.24
C LEU A 68 -6.33 5.56 -5.67
N ASN A 69 -6.69 6.83 -5.85
CA ASN A 69 -6.61 7.52 -7.13
C ASN A 69 -5.21 8.08 -7.44
N GLY A 70 -4.20 7.83 -6.60
CA GLY A 70 -2.82 8.29 -6.79
C GLY A 70 -2.61 9.80 -6.63
N GLU A 71 -3.50 10.50 -5.91
CA GLU A 71 -3.45 11.97 -5.73
C GLU A 71 -2.46 12.41 -4.64
N CYS A 72 -1.97 11.45 -3.87
CA CYS A 72 -1.04 11.64 -2.77
C CYS A 72 0.20 10.77 -3.04
N GLY A 73 1.38 11.32 -2.76
CA GLY A 73 2.67 10.66 -2.96
C GLY A 73 3.55 10.77 -1.73
N CYS A 74 4.63 9.99 -1.73
CA CYS A 74 5.70 10.07 -0.74
C CYS A 74 6.70 11.13 -1.21
N GLU A 75 6.74 12.28 -0.55
CA GLU A 75 7.60 13.41 -0.89
C GLU A 75 8.34 13.86 0.37
N ASP A 76 9.65 14.07 0.23
CA ASP A 76 10.45 14.76 1.23
C ASP A 76 10.31 16.26 0.97
N LEU A 77 9.63 16.95 1.87
CA LEU A 77 9.37 18.38 1.84
C LEU A 77 10.39 19.10 2.73
N LEU A 78 10.90 20.24 2.27
CA LEU A 78 11.64 21.16 3.14
C LEU A 78 10.69 22.26 3.59
N ILE A 79 10.26 22.22 4.86
CA ILE A 79 9.47 23.30 5.47
C ILE A 79 10.37 24.03 6.46
N ASP A 80 10.58 25.32 6.25
CA ASP A 80 11.40 26.19 7.11
C ASP A 80 12.82 25.66 7.40
N GLY A 81 13.41 24.92 6.47
CA GLY A 81 14.75 24.33 6.61
C GLY A 81 14.78 22.98 7.34
N HIS A 82 13.63 22.43 7.70
CA HIS A 82 13.47 21.09 8.25
C HIS A 82 12.94 20.12 7.18
N GLY A 83 13.49 18.91 7.13
CA GLY A 83 12.98 17.83 6.29
C GLY A 83 11.73 17.23 6.90
N GLU A 84 10.57 17.58 6.37
CA GLU A 84 9.32 16.87 6.59
C GLU A 84 9.16 15.81 5.50
N THR A 85 8.40 14.75 5.75
CA THR A 85 8.02 13.81 4.71
C THR A 85 6.54 13.53 4.81
N THR A 86 5.91 13.31 3.66
CA THR A 86 4.50 12.90 3.61
C THR A 86 4.32 11.41 3.93
N CYS A 87 5.41 10.69 4.24
CA CYS A 87 5.39 9.27 4.59
C CYS A 87 5.60 8.98 6.06
N ALA A 88 4.93 7.95 6.56
CA ALA A 88 5.11 7.48 7.93
C ALA A 88 5.17 5.95 7.97
N LEU A 89 5.98 5.41 8.89
CA LEU A 89 5.97 3.98 9.18
C LEU A 89 4.76 3.63 10.04
N MET A 90 4.08 2.54 9.69
CA MET A 90 3.06 1.91 10.54
C MET A 90 3.68 0.73 11.29
N GLY A 91 3.36 0.60 12.57
CA GLY A 91 3.80 -0.51 13.41
C GLY A 91 4.83 -0.09 14.45
N TYR A 92 5.78 -0.97 14.75
CA TYR A 92 6.78 -0.79 15.81
C TYR A 92 7.65 0.44 15.59
N ASP A 93 8.10 0.67 14.34
CA ASP A 93 9.01 1.75 14.01
C ASP A 93 8.30 3.09 13.71
N ALA A 94 7.01 3.20 14.02
CA ALA A 94 6.23 4.43 13.81
C ALA A 94 6.82 5.64 14.58
N GLU A 95 7.41 5.41 15.76
CA GLU A 95 8.05 6.44 16.57
C GLU A 95 9.44 6.83 16.04
N TYR A 96 10.20 5.88 15.45
CA TYR A 96 11.53 6.16 14.92
C TYR A 96 11.51 7.13 13.74
N ALA A 97 10.48 7.06 12.89
CA ALA A 97 10.28 8.03 11.82
C ALA A 97 10.12 9.46 12.36
N VAL A 98 9.40 9.61 13.47
CA VAL A 98 9.17 10.90 14.13
C VAL A 98 10.46 11.46 14.74
N LEU A 99 11.25 10.61 15.42
CA LEU A 99 12.48 11.01 16.09
C LEU A 99 13.61 11.36 15.10
N ARG A 100 13.74 10.64 13.98
CA ARG A 100 14.78 10.90 12.96
C ARG A 100 14.52 12.16 12.13
N GLN A 101 13.27 12.55 11.94
CA GLN A 101 12.91 13.72 11.15
C GLN A 101 13.06 15.05 11.92
N GLY A 102 13.51 15.01 13.19
CA GLY A 102 13.65 16.21 14.02
C GLY A 102 12.32 16.92 14.26
N LEU A 103 11.20 16.22 14.06
CA LEU A 103 9.86 16.77 14.23
C LEU A 103 9.59 16.98 15.71
N THR A 104 9.88 18.19 16.20
CA THR A 104 9.58 18.61 17.57
C THR A 104 8.08 18.73 17.86
N LYS A 105 7.25 18.55 16.82
CA LYS A 105 5.79 18.64 16.89
C LYS A 105 5.19 17.62 15.93
N PHE A 106 4.58 16.58 16.48
CA PHE A 106 3.54 15.86 15.76
C PHE A 106 2.51 16.91 15.35
N SER A 107 2.26 17.10 14.05
CA SER A 107 0.97 17.67 13.68
C SER A 107 -0.02 16.50 13.81
N PRO A 108 -0.89 16.46 14.84
CA PRO A 108 -1.88 15.39 14.99
C PRO A 108 -2.95 15.36 13.89
N GLN A 109 -2.73 16.13 12.83
CA GLN A 109 -3.72 16.49 11.84
C GLN A 109 -3.29 15.86 10.51
N GLY A 110 -3.37 14.53 10.46
CA GLY A 110 -3.03 13.78 9.26
C GLY A 110 -3.62 12.38 9.30
N LYS A 111 -3.98 11.86 8.13
CA LYS A 111 -4.36 10.46 7.94
C LYS A 111 -3.41 9.86 6.92
N TRP A 112 -2.71 8.82 7.31
CA TRP A 112 -1.83 8.07 6.43
C TRP A 112 -2.56 6.82 5.95
N TYR A 113 -2.42 6.53 4.66
CA TYR A 113 -3.04 5.40 4.01
C TYR A 113 -1.99 4.54 3.32
N LEU A 114 -2.17 3.23 3.35
CA LEU A 114 -1.32 2.25 2.67
C LEU A 114 -2.17 1.08 2.19
N LYS A 115 -1.60 0.29 1.28
CA LYS A 115 -2.16 -1.00 0.87
C LYS A 115 -1.38 -2.14 1.52
N THR A 116 -2.10 -3.20 1.85
CA THR A 116 -1.54 -4.47 2.37
C THR A 116 -1.97 -5.63 1.50
N SER A 117 -1.20 -6.70 1.51
CA SER A 117 -1.52 -7.93 0.77
C SER A 117 -2.51 -8.83 1.52
N ASP A 118 -3.39 -9.48 0.76
CA ASP A 118 -4.17 -10.64 1.17
C ASP A 118 -3.46 -11.98 0.92
N PHE A 119 -2.32 -11.96 0.22
CA PHE A 119 -1.56 -13.16 -0.20
C PHE A 119 -0.60 -13.68 0.86
N TYR A 120 -0.85 -13.43 2.15
CA TYR A 120 0.03 -13.90 3.24
C TYR A 120 0.31 -15.40 3.18
N THR A 121 -0.67 -16.21 2.73
CA THR A 121 -0.51 -17.66 2.56
C THR A 121 0.52 -18.06 1.49
N GLN A 122 0.89 -17.14 0.60
CA GLN A 122 1.84 -17.35 -0.49
C GLN A 122 3.18 -16.63 -0.23
N THR A 123 3.12 -15.42 0.33
CA THR A 123 4.30 -14.56 0.52
C THR A 123 4.87 -14.61 1.93
N GLY A 124 4.09 -15.04 2.93
CA GLY A 124 4.45 -14.96 4.35
C GLY A 124 4.42 -13.53 4.92
N HIS A 125 3.91 -12.54 4.16
CA HIS A 125 3.98 -11.13 4.50
C HIS A 125 2.72 -10.37 4.04
N HIS A 126 2.24 -9.42 4.85
CA HIS A 126 1.18 -8.47 4.51
C HIS A 126 1.70 -7.15 3.96
N CYS A 127 2.95 -6.79 4.23
CA CYS A 127 3.54 -5.57 3.72
C CYS A 127 3.55 -5.55 2.17
N GLN A 128 3.52 -4.35 1.58
CA GLN A 128 3.63 -4.16 0.14
C GLN A 128 4.51 -2.96 -0.18
N TYR A 129 5.33 -3.09 -1.22
CA TYR A 129 6.02 -1.96 -1.81
C TYR A 129 5.05 -1.16 -2.68
N GLN A 130 4.98 0.14 -2.43
CA GLN A 130 4.10 1.06 -3.15
C GLN A 130 4.93 1.95 -4.07
N TYR A 131 4.57 2.00 -5.34
CA TYR A 131 5.25 2.81 -6.35
C TYR A 131 4.29 3.85 -6.92
N GLN A 132 4.78 5.08 -7.12
CA GLN A 132 4.07 6.11 -7.87
C GLN A 132 4.76 6.27 -9.23
N LEU A 133 4.01 6.01 -10.31
CA LEU A 133 4.52 6.07 -11.67
C LEU A 133 3.89 7.26 -12.40
N ILE A 134 4.72 8.18 -12.86
CA ILE A 134 4.31 9.32 -13.68
C ILE A 134 4.84 9.08 -15.10
N VAL A 135 3.93 8.78 -16.03
CA VAL A 135 4.29 8.55 -17.44
C VAL A 135 3.96 9.74 -18.29
N LYS A 136 4.99 10.30 -18.91
CA LYS A 136 4.85 11.30 -19.97
C LYS A 136 4.79 10.59 -21.31
N LEU A 137 3.61 10.61 -21.94
CA LEU A 137 3.46 10.08 -23.28
C LEU A 137 4.19 10.99 -24.29
N GLY A 138 4.78 10.35 -25.31
CA GLY A 138 5.47 11.05 -26.40
C GLY A 138 4.51 11.82 -27.32
N GLN A 139 5.07 12.37 -28.39
CA GLN A 139 4.33 13.21 -29.34
C GLN A 139 3.16 12.42 -29.97
N PHE A 140 1.97 13.03 -29.92
CA PHE A 140 0.76 12.49 -30.53
C PHE A 140 0.93 12.33 -32.05
N ILE A 141 0.84 11.10 -32.54
CA ILE A 141 0.75 10.81 -33.98
C ILE A 141 -0.74 10.82 -34.35
N PRO A 142 -1.18 11.59 -35.37
CA PRO A 142 -2.61 11.85 -35.66
C PRO A 142 -3.49 10.64 -35.99
N ASN A 143 -2.91 9.44 -36.10
CA ASN A 143 -3.67 8.22 -36.32
C ASN A 143 -4.10 7.64 -34.96
N ASN A 144 -5.15 8.23 -34.39
CA ASN A 144 -6.02 7.74 -33.31
C ASN A 144 -5.61 6.41 -32.62
N ASN A 145 -4.49 6.41 -31.90
CA ASN A 145 -4.05 5.25 -31.11
C ASN A 145 -4.86 5.20 -29.81
N ILE A 146 -6.10 4.75 -29.90
CA ILE A 146 -6.95 4.47 -28.74
C ILE A 146 -6.54 3.11 -28.19
N GLY A 147 -5.99 3.09 -26.98
CA GLY A 147 -5.54 1.87 -26.34
C GLY A 147 -5.24 2.06 -24.86
N ASN A 148 -4.96 0.93 -24.20
CA ASN A 148 -4.51 0.96 -22.81
C ASN A 148 -2.99 0.99 -22.78
N VAL A 149 -2.43 1.91 -22.00
CA VAL A 149 -1.00 1.88 -21.66
C VAL A 149 -0.84 0.94 -20.47
N SER A 150 0.13 0.04 -20.52
CA SER A 150 0.51 -0.79 -19.37
C SER A 150 1.99 -0.58 -19.09
N ILE A 151 2.36 -0.61 -17.81
CA ILE A 151 3.74 -0.47 -17.36
C ILE A 151 4.11 -1.73 -16.60
N ALA A 152 5.28 -2.27 -16.91
CA ALA A 152 5.91 -3.30 -16.12
C ALA A 152 7.17 -2.76 -15.44
N ILE A 153 7.32 -3.06 -14.15
CA ILE A 153 8.60 -2.87 -13.44
C ILE A 153 9.33 -4.20 -13.50
N VAL A 154 10.52 -4.19 -14.09
CA VAL A 154 11.38 -5.35 -14.30
C VAL A 154 12.66 -5.15 -13.50
N THR A 155 13.03 -6.15 -12.71
CA THR A 155 14.29 -6.15 -11.96
C THR A 155 15.47 -6.57 -12.85
N ASP A 156 16.70 -6.34 -12.39
CA ASP A 156 17.93 -6.64 -13.15
C ASP A 156 18.06 -8.12 -13.55
N ASP A 157 17.43 -9.02 -12.80
CA ASP A 157 17.33 -10.45 -13.07
C ASP A 157 16.16 -10.83 -14.00
N ASN A 158 15.59 -9.87 -14.72
CA ASN A 158 14.46 -10.00 -15.65
C ASN A 158 13.14 -10.50 -15.02
N ARG A 159 12.96 -10.39 -13.70
CA ARG A 159 11.67 -10.70 -13.08
C ARG A 159 10.73 -9.50 -13.14
N ILE A 160 9.47 -9.75 -13.50
CA ILE A 160 8.43 -8.72 -13.50
C ILE A 160 7.86 -8.63 -12.07
N ILE A 161 8.05 -7.49 -11.41
CA ILE A 161 7.55 -7.26 -10.04
C ILE A 161 6.24 -6.47 -10.01
N MET A 162 5.87 -5.85 -11.13
CA MET A 162 4.61 -5.14 -11.33
C MET A 162 4.26 -5.17 -12.81
N ASN A 163 2.98 -5.34 -13.15
CA ASN A 163 2.45 -5.12 -14.49
C ASN A 163 1.04 -4.53 -14.38
N GLU A 164 0.92 -3.22 -14.57
CA GLU A 164 -0.31 -2.49 -14.29
C GLU A 164 -0.76 -1.63 -15.47
N LYS A 165 -2.07 -1.55 -15.66
CA LYS A 165 -2.68 -0.63 -16.63
C LYS A 165 -2.65 0.78 -16.07
N VAL A 166 -2.20 1.74 -16.89
CA VAL A 166 -2.19 3.15 -16.53
C VAL A 166 -3.29 3.88 -17.27
N TYR A 167 -4.08 4.61 -16.50
CA TYR A 167 -5.19 5.40 -17.00
C TYR A 167 -4.77 6.87 -17.05
N PRO A 168 -5.04 7.58 -18.15
CA PRO A 168 -4.73 8.99 -18.26
C PRO A 168 -5.54 9.74 -17.21
N LYS A 169 -4.85 10.31 -16.22
CA LYS A 169 -5.42 11.28 -15.30
C LYS A 169 -4.91 12.65 -15.70
N TYR A 170 -5.82 13.61 -15.86
CA TYR A 170 -5.43 14.98 -16.13
C TYR A 170 -4.77 15.55 -14.89
N TYR A 171 -3.44 15.48 -14.84
CA TYR A 171 -2.65 16.21 -13.86
C TYR A 171 -2.55 17.66 -14.33
N PRO A 172 -3.04 18.66 -13.58
CA PRO A 172 -2.64 20.03 -13.83
C PRO A 172 -1.11 20.07 -13.78
N GLN A 173 -0.50 20.62 -14.83
CA GLN A 173 0.94 20.68 -15.07
C GLN A 173 1.72 20.72 -13.75
N LEU A 174 2.51 19.69 -13.46
CA LEU A 174 3.48 19.69 -12.37
C LEU A 174 4.27 20.99 -12.48
N ARG A 175 4.20 21.84 -11.45
CA ARG A 175 4.91 23.12 -11.48
C ARG A 175 6.38 22.84 -11.76
N PRO A 176 6.98 23.50 -12.77
CA PRO A 176 8.35 23.24 -13.16
C PRO A 176 9.28 23.92 -12.16
N ASN A 177 9.41 23.43 -10.93
CA ASN A 177 10.40 23.94 -9.97
C ASN A 177 10.67 22.91 -8.86
N TYR A 178 11.39 21.85 -9.20
CA TYR A 178 12.36 21.27 -8.26
C TYR A 178 13.63 20.97 -9.08
N ARG A 179 14.59 21.88 -8.97
CA ARG A 179 15.98 21.57 -9.28
C ARG A 179 16.49 20.70 -8.13
N LEU A 180 17.09 19.56 -8.49
CA LEU A 180 17.98 18.78 -7.64
C LEU A 180 19.12 19.65 -7.11
#